data_AF-A0A418MRN0-F1
#
_entry.id   AF-A0A418MRN0-F1
#
_cell.length_a   1.000
_cell.length_b   1.000
_cell.length_c   1.000
_cell.angle_alpha   90.00
_cell.angle_beta   90.00
_cell.angle_gamma   90.00
#
_symmetry.space_group_name_H-M   'P 1'
#
loop_
_entity.id
_entity.type
_entity.pdbx_description
1 polymer ?
#
loop_
_entity_poly.entity_id
_entity_poly.type
_entity_poly.pdbx_seq_one_letter_code
_entity_poly.pdbx_strand_id
1 'polypeptide(L)'
;MPASFCATTSSCGPRRAYVDPSLASSTSSIGRDASVRQFWQDVDRAVDARGALLTAFDQMAALVRDFHTQQAQARGDERQWRAGVTATWATHVATGDCGCGTVVVGRWTGQGTRALREELRMTVHDFARYLGVVPVTVSGWEHRHTSTSPATMAAQAALDETLTLADSNAKARFLLLLDTPNHDG
;
A
#
# COMPACT_ATOMS: atom_id res chain seq x y z
N MET A 1 17.31 74.95 -40.66
CA MET A 1 18.51 74.24 -40.15
C MET A 1 18.89 74.85 -38.81
N PRO A 2 19.44 74.10 -37.84
CA PRO A 2 18.96 72.92 -37.09
C PRO A 2 18.29 73.37 -35.75
N ALA A 3 17.77 72.57 -34.80
CA ALA A 3 18.18 71.26 -34.31
C ALA A 3 17.02 70.46 -33.64
N SER A 4 17.19 69.14 -33.70
CA SER A 4 16.45 68.09 -32.97
C SER A 4 16.96 67.93 -31.53
N PHE A 5 16.11 67.53 -30.57
CA PHE A 5 16.07 66.14 -30.03
C PHE A 5 15.04 65.94 -28.89
N CYS A 6 14.29 64.84 -29.01
CA CYS A 6 13.67 63.93 -28.03
C CYS A 6 12.84 64.41 -26.81
N ALA A 7 11.56 64.00 -26.81
CA ALA A 7 11.01 63.15 -25.74
C ALA A 7 9.80 62.36 -26.26
N THR A 8 9.97 61.04 -26.35
CA THR A 8 8.98 60.07 -26.84
C THR A 8 7.82 59.91 -25.86
N THR A 9 6.60 60.06 -26.37
CA THR A 9 5.35 59.63 -25.74
C THR A 9 5.25 58.10 -25.79
N SER A 10 5.41 57.42 -24.67
CA SER A 10 5.03 56.01 -24.55
C SER A 10 3.55 55.90 -24.19
N SER A 11 2.75 55.55 -25.20
CA SER A 11 1.34 55.20 -25.06
C SER A 11 1.16 53.89 -24.29
N CYS A 12 0.19 53.85 -23.39
CA CYS A 12 -0.35 52.63 -22.79
C CYS A 12 -0.77 51.60 -23.87
N GLY A 13 -0.07 50.46 -23.91
CA GLY A 13 -0.47 49.25 -24.65
C GLY A 13 -1.30 48.30 -23.78
N PRO A 14 -2.09 47.39 -24.39
CA PRO A 14 -3.16 46.69 -23.70
C PRO A 14 -2.67 45.57 -22.78
N ARG A 15 -3.41 45.43 -21.68
CA ARG A 15 -3.26 44.43 -20.61
C ARG A 15 -3.38 43.02 -21.20
N ARG A 16 -2.25 42.34 -21.38
CA ARG A 16 -2.19 40.90 -21.72
C ARG A 16 -2.77 40.13 -20.52
N ALA A 17 -3.89 39.45 -20.71
CA ALA A 17 -4.44 38.54 -19.71
C ALA A 17 -3.38 37.45 -19.42
N TYR A 18 -2.96 37.39 -18.15
CA TYR A 18 -2.10 36.32 -17.66
C TYR A 18 -2.93 35.05 -17.61
N VAL A 19 -2.61 34.07 -18.47
CA VAL A 19 -3.15 32.72 -18.37
C VAL A 19 -2.37 32.03 -17.26
N ASP A 20 -3.05 31.67 -16.19
CA ASP A 20 -2.49 30.95 -15.05
C ASP A 20 -1.93 29.57 -15.51
N PRO A 21 -0.61 29.32 -15.42
CA PRO A 21 -0.01 28.06 -15.82
C PRO A 21 -0.30 26.90 -14.85
N SER A 22 -1.01 27.12 -13.74
CA SER A 22 -1.28 26.10 -12.72
C SER A 22 -2.34 25.06 -13.13
N LEU A 23 -3.11 25.30 -14.20
CA LEU A 23 -4.08 24.33 -14.75
C LEU A 23 -3.58 23.55 -15.98
N ALA A 24 -2.30 23.67 -16.36
CA ALA A 24 -1.75 23.09 -17.58
C ALA A 24 -0.95 21.77 -17.37
N SER A 25 -1.18 21.03 -16.28
CA SER A 25 -0.43 19.79 -16.00
C SER A 25 -1.15 18.50 -16.40
N SER A 26 -2.34 18.56 -17.00
CA SER A 26 -3.16 17.34 -17.24
C SER A 26 -3.37 16.95 -18.71
N THR A 27 -2.85 17.71 -19.69
CA THR A 27 -3.15 17.46 -21.12
C THR A 27 -2.00 16.85 -21.93
N SER A 28 -0.81 16.71 -21.37
CA SER A 28 0.37 16.20 -22.11
C SER A 28 0.38 14.67 -22.34
N SER A 29 -0.50 13.92 -21.65
CA SER A 29 -0.69 12.47 -21.90
C SER A 29 -1.46 12.25 -23.20
N ILE A 30 -2.56 13.00 -23.38
CA ILE A 30 -3.49 12.83 -24.52
C ILE A 30 -2.78 13.08 -25.86
N GLY A 31 -1.85 14.03 -25.91
CA GLY A 31 -1.05 14.30 -27.11
C GLY A 31 -0.01 13.23 -27.46
N ARG A 32 0.55 12.54 -26.45
CA ARG A 32 1.50 11.42 -26.64
C ARG A 32 0.78 10.16 -27.10
N ASP A 33 -0.37 9.85 -26.53
CA ASP A 33 -1.14 8.67 -26.93
C ASP A 33 -1.64 8.78 -28.37
N ALA A 34 -2.05 9.99 -28.79
CA ALA A 34 -2.44 10.28 -30.17
C ALA A 34 -1.24 10.15 -31.16
N SER A 35 -0.05 10.64 -30.79
CA SER A 35 1.13 10.54 -31.66
C SER A 35 1.65 9.10 -31.79
N VAL A 36 1.60 8.31 -30.72
CA VAL A 36 1.95 6.88 -30.73
C VAL A 36 0.94 6.09 -31.57
N ARG A 37 -0.35 6.38 -31.46
CA ARG A 37 -1.38 5.71 -32.27
C ARG A 37 -1.26 6.06 -33.76
N GLN A 38 -0.94 7.30 -34.09
CA GLN A 38 -0.70 7.73 -35.46
C GLN A 38 0.50 7.00 -36.08
N PHE A 39 1.59 6.83 -35.31
CA PHE A 39 2.75 6.05 -35.74
C PHE A 39 2.35 4.60 -36.13
N TRP A 40 1.56 3.91 -35.30
CA TRP A 40 1.12 2.54 -35.61
C TRP A 40 0.20 2.44 -36.82
N GLN A 41 -0.60 3.48 -37.11
CA GLN A 41 -1.39 3.55 -38.34
C GLN A 41 -0.52 3.66 -39.59
N ASP A 42 0.54 4.48 -39.51
CA ASP A 42 1.45 4.67 -40.63
C ASP A 42 2.30 3.43 -40.89
N VAL A 43 2.73 2.73 -39.83
CA VAL A 43 3.44 1.45 -39.91
C VAL A 43 2.55 0.37 -40.53
N ASP A 44 1.29 0.23 -40.08
CA ASP A 44 0.35 -0.74 -40.62
C ASP A 44 0.13 -0.55 -42.13
N ARG A 45 0.01 0.70 -42.58
CA ARG A 45 -0.09 1.06 -44.00
C ARG A 45 1.19 0.78 -44.77
N ALA A 46 2.36 1.07 -44.20
CA ALA A 46 3.65 0.87 -44.85
C ALA A 46 3.96 -0.62 -45.10
N VAL A 47 3.46 -1.51 -44.24
CA VAL A 47 3.67 -2.97 -44.36
C VAL A 47 2.46 -3.73 -44.94
N ASP A 48 1.40 -3.01 -45.36
CA ASP A 48 0.10 -3.58 -45.78
C ASP A 48 -0.46 -4.62 -44.80
N ALA A 49 -0.39 -4.34 -43.49
CA ALA A 49 -0.90 -5.24 -42.44
C ALA A 49 -2.43 -5.25 -42.35
N ARG A 50 -3.14 -4.46 -43.17
CA ARG A 50 -4.61 -4.40 -43.27
C ARG A 50 -5.30 -4.19 -41.91
N GLY A 51 -4.71 -3.40 -41.03
CA GLY A 51 -5.21 -3.04 -39.71
C GLY A 51 -4.84 -4.02 -38.59
N ALA A 52 -4.11 -5.11 -38.87
CA ALA A 52 -3.76 -6.10 -37.87
C ALA A 52 -2.85 -5.55 -36.77
N LEU A 53 -1.88 -4.68 -37.12
CA LEU A 53 -0.96 -4.10 -36.14
C LEU A 53 -1.65 -3.05 -35.27
N LEU A 54 -2.50 -2.23 -35.87
CA LEU A 54 -3.26 -1.23 -35.12
C LEU A 54 -4.23 -1.88 -34.12
N THR A 55 -4.88 -2.97 -34.54
CA THR A 55 -5.78 -3.75 -33.69
C THR A 55 -5.03 -4.38 -32.50
N ALA A 56 -3.86 -4.97 -32.75
CA ALA A 56 -3.03 -5.53 -31.69
C ALA A 56 -2.57 -4.46 -30.69
N PHE A 57 -2.19 -3.27 -31.19
CA PHE A 57 -1.85 -2.14 -30.34
C PHE A 57 -3.02 -1.69 -29.45
N ASP A 58 -4.22 -1.54 -30.01
CA ASP A 58 -5.41 -1.17 -29.24
C ASP A 58 -5.77 -2.21 -28.19
N GLN A 59 -5.62 -3.50 -28.51
CA GLN A 59 -5.82 -4.60 -27.56
C GLN A 59 -4.85 -4.52 -26.39
N MET A 60 -3.55 -4.30 -26.64
CA MET A 60 -2.57 -4.12 -25.58
C MET A 60 -2.85 -2.85 -24.76
N ALA A 61 -3.22 -1.74 -25.40
CA ALA A 61 -3.57 -0.51 -24.72
C ALA A 61 -4.82 -0.67 -23.83
N ALA A 62 -5.81 -1.47 -24.26
CA ALA A 62 -6.96 -1.82 -23.45
C ALA A 62 -6.55 -2.65 -22.22
N LEU A 63 -5.74 -3.70 -22.41
CA LEU A 63 -5.25 -4.52 -21.30
C LEU A 63 -4.46 -3.73 -20.26
N VAL A 64 -3.59 -2.80 -20.69
CA VAL A 64 -2.82 -1.94 -19.77
C VAL A 64 -3.75 -1.03 -18.97
N ARG A 65 -4.78 -0.44 -19.60
CA ARG A 65 -5.79 0.37 -18.88
C ARG A 65 -6.59 -0.47 -17.88
N ASP A 66 -6.98 -1.68 -18.27
CA ASP A 66 -7.71 -2.60 -17.39
C ASP A 66 -6.85 -3.01 -16.19
N PHE A 67 -5.57 -3.31 -16.41
CA PHE A 67 -4.62 -3.61 -15.34
C PHE A 67 -4.45 -2.43 -14.37
N HIS A 68 -4.31 -1.20 -14.88
CA HIS A 68 -4.26 -0.02 -14.01
C HIS A 68 -5.54 0.19 -13.23
N THR A 69 -6.70 -0.09 -13.84
CA THR A 69 -8.00 -0.06 -13.18
C THR A 69 -8.07 -1.10 -12.08
N GLN A 70 -7.63 -2.34 -12.35
CA GLN A 70 -7.55 -3.43 -11.38
C GLN A 70 -6.62 -3.07 -10.20
N GLN A 71 -5.45 -2.46 -10.46
CA GLN A 71 -4.57 -2.00 -9.38
C GLN A 71 -5.18 -0.88 -8.54
N ALA A 72 -5.87 0.06 -9.16
CA ALA A 72 -6.56 1.14 -8.45
C ALA A 72 -7.70 0.60 -7.58
N GLN A 73 -8.43 -0.39 -8.10
CA GLN A 73 -9.48 -1.12 -7.38
C GLN A 73 -8.89 -1.89 -6.20
N ALA A 74 -7.85 -2.71 -6.39
CA ALA A 74 -7.22 -3.46 -5.30
C ALA A 74 -6.73 -2.56 -4.16
N ARG A 75 -6.12 -1.41 -4.49
CA ARG A 75 -5.72 -0.40 -3.50
C ARG A 75 -6.91 0.30 -2.85
N GLY A 76 -8.01 0.46 -3.59
CA GLY A 76 -9.28 1.00 -3.09
C GLY A 76 -9.96 0.04 -2.12
N ASP A 77 -10.03 -1.24 -2.48
CA ASP A 77 -10.57 -2.32 -1.66
C ASP A 77 -9.77 -2.47 -0.38
N GLU A 78 -8.44 -2.36 -0.43
CA GLU A 78 -7.60 -2.37 0.77
C GLU A 78 -7.86 -1.15 1.67
N ARG A 79 -8.05 0.04 1.08
CA ARG A 79 -8.46 1.23 1.84
C ARG A 79 -9.85 1.07 2.44
N GLN A 80 -10.79 0.51 1.70
CA GLN A 80 -12.16 0.29 2.14
C GLN A 80 -12.24 -0.80 3.20
N TRP A 81 -11.44 -1.85 3.09
CA TRP A 81 -11.26 -2.88 4.10
C TRP A 81 -10.69 -2.27 5.38
N ARG A 82 -9.58 -1.51 5.29
CA ARG A 82 -9.01 -0.79 6.43
C ARG A 82 -10.02 0.20 7.03
N ALA A 83 -10.77 0.92 6.20
CA ALA A 83 -11.82 1.84 6.65
C ALA A 83 -12.99 1.11 7.32
N GLY A 84 -13.33 -0.09 6.86
CA GLY A 84 -14.35 -0.96 7.45
C GLY A 84 -13.89 -1.48 8.82
N VAL A 85 -12.68 -2.02 8.89
CA VAL A 85 -12.03 -2.39 10.15
C VAL A 85 -11.97 -1.19 11.08
N THR A 86 -11.65 0.01 10.55
CA THR A 86 -11.62 1.23 11.36
C THR A 86 -13.01 1.74 11.78
N ALA A 87 -14.05 1.51 10.99
CA ALA A 87 -15.41 1.82 11.42
C ALA A 87 -15.92 0.82 12.47
N THR A 88 -15.51 -0.45 12.35
CA THR A 88 -15.85 -1.52 13.29
C THR A 88 -15.32 -1.23 14.69
N TRP A 89 -14.02 -0.92 14.89
CA TRP A 89 -13.52 -0.55 16.24
C TRP A 89 -14.19 0.73 16.77
N ALA A 90 -14.39 1.75 15.92
CA ALA A 90 -15.07 2.97 16.35
C ALA A 90 -16.51 2.70 16.83
N THR A 91 -17.19 1.73 16.20
CA THR A 91 -18.54 1.29 16.60
C THR A 91 -18.50 0.49 17.91
N HIS A 92 -17.53 -0.40 18.11
CA HIS A 92 -17.37 -1.14 19.38
C HIS A 92 -17.01 -0.22 20.55
N VAL A 93 -16.14 0.77 20.32
CA VAL A 93 -15.78 1.80 21.33
C VAL A 93 -16.99 2.68 21.67
N ALA A 94 -17.81 3.04 20.67
CA ALA A 94 -19.00 3.85 20.88
C ALA A 94 -20.17 3.10 21.55
N THR A 95 -20.24 1.78 21.40
CA THR A 95 -21.34 0.96 21.96
C THR A 95 -21.07 0.47 23.38
N GLY A 96 -19.85 0.68 23.92
CA GLY A 96 -19.52 0.17 25.25
C GLY A 96 -19.69 -1.34 25.34
N ASP A 97 -19.56 -2.05 24.22
CA ASP A 97 -19.39 -3.48 24.23
C ASP A 97 -18.01 -3.73 24.83
N CYS A 98 -17.95 -4.41 25.96
CA CYS A 98 -16.70 -4.82 26.57
C CYS A 98 -16.02 -5.70 25.53
N GLY A 99 -15.10 -5.14 24.74
CA GLY A 99 -14.47 -5.81 23.61
C GLY A 99 -13.61 -6.99 24.04
N CYS A 100 -14.23 -8.06 24.52
CA CYS A 100 -13.69 -9.41 24.48
C CYS A 100 -13.78 -9.94 23.04
N GLY A 101 -13.31 -9.12 22.09
CA GLY A 101 -12.97 -9.58 20.76
C GLY A 101 -11.83 -10.56 20.92
N THR A 102 -12.13 -11.85 20.79
CA THR A 102 -11.13 -12.90 20.76
C THR A 102 -10.22 -12.64 19.57
N VAL A 103 -8.97 -12.26 19.82
CA VAL A 103 -7.96 -12.15 18.76
C VAL A 103 -7.57 -13.56 18.34
N VAL A 104 -7.88 -13.93 17.10
CA VAL A 104 -7.58 -15.25 16.54
C VAL A 104 -6.43 -15.14 15.53
N VAL A 105 -5.40 -15.98 15.69
CA VAL A 105 -4.25 -16.03 14.79
C VAL A 105 -4.34 -17.31 13.96
N GLY A 106 -4.61 -17.19 12.65
CA GLY A 106 -4.78 -18.36 11.78
C GLY A 106 -3.53 -19.25 11.67
N ARG A 107 -2.33 -18.66 11.66
CA ARG A 107 -1.07 -19.41 11.71
C ARG A 107 0.01 -18.61 12.40
N TRP A 108 0.58 -19.17 13.46
CA TRP A 108 1.73 -18.59 14.14
C TRP A 108 2.96 -18.55 13.22
N THR A 109 3.41 -17.34 12.93
CA THR A 109 4.67 -17.02 12.23
C THR A 109 5.72 -16.59 13.24
N GLY A 110 7.00 -16.58 12.85
CA GLY A 110 8.07 -16.05 13.70
C GLY A 110 7.82 -14.61 14.16
N GLN A 111 7.28 -13.77 13.28
CA GLN A 111 6.85 -12.42 13.61
C GLN A 111 5.73 -12.41 14.65
N GLY A 112 4.72 -13.28 14.52
CA GLY A 112 3.66 -13.42 15.52
C GLY A 112 4.18 -13.87 16.88
N THR A 113 5.10 -14.84 16.91
CA THR A 113 5.75 -15.27 18.16
C THR A 113 6.52 -14.14 18.81
N ARG A 114 7.30 -13.37 18.04
CA ARG A 114 8.05 -12.20 18.54
C ARG A 114 7.12 -11.13 19.08
N ALA A 115 6.05 -10.79 18.35
CA ALA A 115 5.07 -9.79 18.77
C ALA A 115 4.37 -10.19 20.08
N LEU A 116 4.03 -11.47 20.26
CA LEU A 116 3.43 -11.97 21.50
C LEU A 116 4.42 -11.85 22.68
N ARG A 117 5.68 -12.19 22.47
CA ARG A 117 6.72 -12.05 23.51
C ARG A 117 6.97 -10.59 23.89
N GLU A 118 7.05 -9.70 22.91
CA GLU A 118 7.31 -8.27 23.12
C GLU A 118 6.14 -7.60 23.84
N GLU A 119 4.90 -7.98 23.51
CA GLU A 119 3.73 -7.57 24.26
C GLU A 119 3.90 -7.94 25.73
N LEU A 120 4.20 -9.21 26.01
CA LEU A 120 4.29 -9.75 27.37
C LEU A 120 5.50 -9.21 28.12
N ARG A 121 6.35 -8.42 27.44
CA ARG A 121 7.60 -7.84 27.93
C ARG A 121 8.55 -8.89 28.49
N MET A 122 8.57 -10.07 27.87
CA MET A 122 9.42 -11.18 28.29
C MET A 122 10.69 -11.25 27.44
N THR A 123 11.79 -11.67 28.08
CA THR A 123 12.97 -12.12 27.33
C THR A 123 12.66 -13.44 26.62
N VAL A 124 13.45 -13.80 25.60
CA VAL A 124 13.30 -15.11 24.92
C VAL A 124 13.40 -16.27 25.92
N HIS A 125 14.27 -16.14 26.92
CA HIS A 125 14.46 -17.16 27.94
C HIS A 125 13.25 -17.30 28.86
N ASP A 126 12.68 -16.20 29.32
CA ASP A 126 11.50 -16.21 30.19
C ASP A 126 10.26 -16.70 29.44
N PHE A 127 10.11 -16.30 28.18
CA PHE A 127 9.03 -16.74 27.33
C PHE A 127 9.11 -18.24 27.00
N ALA A 128 10.31 -18.76 26.74
CA ALA A 128 10.51 -20.19 26.55
C ALA A 128 10.14 -21.00 27.81
N ARG A 129 10.52 -20.51 28.99
CA ARG A 129 10.13 -21.12 30.27
C ARG A 129 8.62 -21.11 30.45
N TYR A 130 7.96 -20.00 30.11
CA TYR A 130 6.51 -19.86 30.19
C TYR A 130 5.78 -20.87 29.29
N LEU A 131 6.29 -21.11 28.08
CA LEU A 131 5.74 -22.07 27.12
C LEU A 131 6.17 -23.53 27.37
N GLY A 132 7.11 -23.78 28.30
CA GLY A 132 7.65 -25.11 28.55
C GLY A 132 8.56 -25.65 27.43
N VAL A 133 9.18 -24.76 26.65
CA VAL A 133 10.10 -25.12 25.55
C VAL A 133 11.52 -24.63 25.83
N VAL A 134 12.51 -25.13 25.08
CA VAL A 134 13.89 -24.65 25.19
C VAL A 134 14.09 -23.31 24.46
N PRO A 135 14.89 -22.36 24.99
CA PRO A 135 15.05 -21.02 24.41
C PRO A 135 15.49 -21.01 22.94
N VAL A 136 16.33 -21.96 22.53
CA VAL A 136 16.79 -22.10 21.15
C VAL A 136 15.65 -22.36 20.17
N THR A 137 14.58 -23.01 20.61
CA THR A 137 13.37 -23.27 19.82
C THR A 137 12.63 -21.96 19.55
N VAL A 138 12.46 -21.11 20.58
CA VAL A 138 11.82 -19.80 20.44
C VAL A 138 12.65 -18.89 19.54
N SER A 139 13.96 -18.81 19.75
CA SER A 139 14.86 -18.07 18.86
C SER A 139 14.75 -18.56 17.41
N GLY A 140 14.72 -19.87 17.21
CA GLY A 140 14.55 -20.47 15.88
C GLY A 140 13.23 -20.10 15.20
N TRP A 141 12.14 -20.00 15.98
CA TRP A 141 10.85 -19.52 15.46
C TRP A 141 10.92 -18.05 15.06
N GLU A 142 11.46 -17.17 15.91
CA GLU A 142 11.51 -15.72 15.67
C GLU A 142 12.42 -15.33 14.49
N HIS A 143 13.51 -16.05 14.26
CA HIS A 143 14.52 -15.69 13.24
C HIS A 143 14.17 -16.18 11.82
N ARG A 144 13.25 -17.13 11.64
CA ARG A 144 12.93 -17.66 10.30
C ARG A 144 11.76 -16.92 9.68
N HIS A 145 12.08 -15.98 8.80
CA HIS A 145 11.11 -15.14 8.07
C HIS A 145 10.24 -15.93 7.08
N THR A 146 10.60 -17.18 6.74
CA THR A 146 9.91 -17.96 5.70
C THR A 146 9.88 -19.46 6.02
N SER A 147 8.67 -19.92 6.37
CA SER A 147 8.06 -21.20 5.94
C SER A 147 8.76 -22.55 6.16
N THR A 148 9.81 -22.70 6.98
CA THR A 148 10.40 -24.04 7.23
C THR A 148 10.67 -24.35 8.69
N SER A 149 9.57 -24.37 9.44
CA SER A 149 9.07 -25.50 10.23
C SER A 149 7.98 -24.88 11.08
N PRO A 150 6.70 -25.21 10.87
CA PRO A 150 5.69 -24.73 11.80
C PRO A 150 6.15 -25.06 13.22
N ALA A 151 5.98 -24.11 14.14
CA ALA A 151 5.82 -24.49 15.54
C ALA A 151 4.95 -25.75 15.55
N THR A 152 5.38 -26.82 16.22
CA THR A 152 4.62 -28.07 16.26
C THR A 152 3.17 -27.75 16.65
N MET A 153 2.19 -28.58 16.30
CA MET A 153 0.80 -28.27 16.65
C MET A 153 0.63 -27.99 18.16
N ALA A 154 1.41 -28.67 19.01
CA ALA A 154 1.49 -28.39 20.44
C ALA A 154 1.98 -26.96 20.76
N ALA A 155 2.99 -26.46 20.06
CA ALA A 155 3.48 -25.10 20.23
C ALA A 155 2.50 -24.04 19.68
N GLN A 156 1.79 -24.33 18.58
CA GLN A 156 0.72 -23.44 18.11
C GLN A 156 -0.41 -23.32 19.12
N ALA A 157 -0.81 -24.45 19.73
CA ALA A 157 -1.83 -24.47 20.79
C ALA A 157 -1.37 -23.69 22.03
N ALA A 158 -0.12 -23.87 22.47
CA ALA A 158 0.43 -23.13 23.61
C ALA A 158 0.49 -21.60 23.35
N LEU A 159 0.82 -21.19 22.13
CA LEU A 159 0.81 -19.78 21.74
C LEU A 159 -0.62 -19.21 21.69
N ASP A 160 -1.57 -19.99 21.19
CA ASP A 160 -2.99 -19.60 21.13
C ASP A 160 -3.61 -19.47 22.52
N GLU A 161 -3.28 -20.40 23.43
CA GLU A 161 -3.67 -20.34 24.84
C GLU A 161 -3.08 -19.12 25.53
N THR A 162 -1.78 -18.86 25.31
CA THR A 162 -1.10 -17.68 25.86
C THR A 162 -1.75 -16.39 25.38
N LEU A 163 -2.07 -16.29 24.08
CA LEU A 163 -2.78 -15.13 23.53
C LEU A 163 -4.20 -15.03 24.08
N THR A 164 -4.89 -16.15 24.30
CA THR A 164 -6.24 -16.19 24.89
C THR A 164 -6.24 -15.66 26.32
N LEU A 165 -5.24 -16.04 27.12
CA LEU A 165 -5.06 -15.61 28.51
C LEU A 165 -4.58 -14.16 28.65
N ALA A 166 -4.01 -13.58 27.59
CA ALA A 166 -3.57 -12.20 27.60
C ALA A 166 -4.76 -11.23 27.76
N ASP A 167 -4.53 -10.16 28.53
CA ASP A 167 -5.53 -9.11 28.75
C ASP A 167 -5.89 -8.37 27.43
N SER A 168 -7.02 -7.68 27.42
CA SER A 168 -7.47 -6.89 26.27
C SER A 168 -6.44 -5.83 25.82
N ASN A 169 -5.72 -5.20 26.75
CA ASN A 169 -4.65 -4.25 26.41
C ASN A 169 -3.46 -4.96 25.76
N ALA A 170 -3.14 -6.16 26.23
CA ALA A 170 -2.10 -6.99 25.65
C ALA A 170 -2.44 -7.40 24.21
N LYS A 171 -3.64 -7.91 23.99
CA LYS A 171 -4.18 -8.24 22.66
C LYS A 171 -4.14 -7.04 21.71
N ALA A 172 -4.48 -5.84 22.18
CA ALA A 172 -4.39 -4.63 21.37
C ALA A 172 -2.95 -4.27 20.97
N ARG A 173 -2.00 -4.34 21.91
CA ARG A 173 -0.57 -4.09 21.63
C ARG A 173 0.03 -5.14 20.70
N PHE A 174 -0.35 -6.41 20.86
CA PHE A 174 0.03 -7.49 19.95
C PHE A 174 -0.40 -7.20 18.49
N LEU A 175 -1.65 -6.75 18.29
CA LEU A 175 -2.15 -6.40 16.96
C LEU A 175 -1.40 -5.21 16.34
N LEU A 176 -1.07 -4.20 17.15
CA LEU A 176 -0.26 -3.06 16.70
C LEU A 176 1.13 -3.50 16.23
N LEU A 177 1.79 -4.40 16.98
CA LEU A 177 3.11 -4.92 16.62
C LEU A 177 3.10 -5.80 15.37
N LEU A 178 1.97 -6.47 15.07
CA LEU A 178 1.79 -7.20 13.81
C LEU A 178 1.59 -6.29 12.61
N ASP A 179 0.86 -5.18 12.79
CA ASP A 179 0.55 -4.23 11.71
C ASP A 179 1.70 -3.25 11.45
N THR A 180 2.60 -3.03 12.41
CA THR A 180 3.87 -2.34 12.14
C THR A 180 4.80 -3.29 11.39
N PRO A 181 4.98 -3.15 10.06
CA PRO A 181 6.07 -3.83 9.40
C PRO A 181 7.35 -3.37 10.09
N ASN A 182 8.12 -4.31 10.65
CA ASN A 182 9.45 -4.03 11.15
C ASN A 182 10.24 -3.40 10.01
N HIS A 183 10.39 -2.08 10.03
CA HIS A 183 11.12 -1.29 9.07
C HIS A 183 12.60 -1.37 9.46
N ASP A 184 13.13 -2.59 9.50
CA ASP A 184 14.54 -2.84 9.74
C ASP A 184 15.23 -2.82 8.37
N GLY A 185 16.10 -1.82 8.15
CA GLY A 185 16.82 -1.56 6.91
C GLY A 185 17.96 -2.53 6.58
#